data_AF-A0A5N5NH71-F1
#
_entry.id   AF-A0A5N5NH71-F1
#
_cell.length_a   1.000
_cell.length_b   1.000
_cell.length_c   1.000
_cell.angle_alpha   90.00
_cell.angle_beta   90.00
_cell.angle_gamma   90.00
#
_symmetry.space_group_name_H-M   'P 1'
#
loop_
_entity.id
_entity.type
_entity.pdbx_description
1 polymer ?
#
loop_
_entity_poly.entity_id
_entity_poly.type
_entity_poly.pdbx_seq_one_letter_code
_entity_poly.pdbx_strand_id
1 'polypeptide(L)'
;MFTTIVSVLAGAALTMAAPLTSRATGVSITPHDMYSSSVGVLGCKINTDRVAYWPMPVDCNNICVKVTANGRSVNLLRIDTSGGAYDISYDAWNYLVTGQSATVKPTQGGGISATYETVSADQCRDLIRTPGNKLPLSGANSMNYLASCLNQPSSWVAKNYQLYNILNPVCTWGYDETCTLNWPSQNQATCPHQLGVPNPLTSQPVYNIQYGTGKKVLAQ
;
A
#
# COMPACT_ATOMS: atom_id res chain seq x y z
N MET A 1 -76.42 7.42 5.51
CA MET A 1 -75.15 7.68 4.77
C MET A 1 -74.08 6.85 5.45
N PHE A 2 -73.66 5.74 4.84
CA PHE A 2 -72.58 4.89 5.35
C PHE A 2 -71.35 5.11 4.47
N THR A 3 -70.26 5.60 5.07
CA THR A 3 -69.00 5.89 4.38
C THR A 3 -68.03 4.76 4.66
N THR A 4 -67.75 3.95 3.63
CA THR A 4 -66.78 2.86 3.68
C THR A 4 -65.37 3.43 3.49
N ILE A 5 -64.48 3.26 4.47
CA ILE A 5 -63.06 3.63 4.37
C ILE A 5 -62.31 2.41 3.82
N VAL A 6 -61.74 2.54 2.63
CA VAL A 6 -60.84 1.55 2.03
C VAL A 6 -59.40 1.94 2.38
N SER A 7 -58.75 1.12 3.21
CA SER A 7 -57.34 1.27 3.57
C SER A 7 -56.44 0.71 2.46
N VAL A 8 -55.63 1.56 1.84
CA VAL A 8 -54.59 1.15 0.87
C VAL A 8 -53.31 0.82 1.64
N LEU A 9 -52.93 -0.46 1.65
CA LEU A 9 -51.62 -0.91 2.17
C LEU A 9 -50.56 -0.69 1.09
N ALA A 10 -49.69 0.30 1.28
CA ALA A 10 -48.50 0.48 0.47
C ALA A 10 -47.42 -0.54 0.89
N GLY A 11 -47.14 -1.51 0.03
CA GLY A 11 -46.05 -2.46 0.22
C GLY A 11 -44.69 -1.78 -0.02
N ALA A 12 -43.91 -1.59 1.03
CA ALA A 12 -42.51 -1.19 0.92
C ALA A 12 -41.66 -2.37 0.45
N ALA A 13 -41.25 -2.38 -0.83
CA ALA A 13 -40.28 -3.33 -1.34
C ALA A 13 -38.88 -2.96 -0.83
N LEU A 14 -38.36 -3.69 0.16
CA LEU A 14 -36.96 -3.63 0.54
C LEU A 14 -36.10 -4.24 -0.58
N THR A 15 -35.40 -3.39 -1.32
CA THR A 15 -34.31 -3.83 -2.20
C THR A 15 -33.13 -4.26 -1.32
N MET A 16 -32.97 -5.57 -1.11
CA MET A 16 -31.74 -6.09 -0.51
C MET A 16 -30.59 -5.86 -1.47
N ALA A 17 -29.73 -4.89 -1.17
CA ALA A 17 -28.44 -4.75 -1.80
C ALA A 17 -27.59 -5.97 -1.43
N ALA A 18 -27.41 -6.90 -2.38
CA ALA A 18 -26.49 -8.00 -2.19
C ALA A 18 -25.08 -7.43 -1.97
N PRO A 19 -24.35 -7.85 -0.91
CA PRO A 19 -22.98 -7.40 -0.71
C PRO A 19 -22.14 -7.85 -1.91
N LEU A 20 -21.42 -6.90 -2.52
CA LEU A 20 -20.37 -7.18 -3.50
C LEU A 20 -19.33 -8.07 -2.81
N THR A 21 -19.44 -9.37 -3.02
CA THR A 21 -18.41 -10.32 -2.61
C THR A 21 -17.21 -10.09 -3.53
N SER A 22 -16.19 -9.43 -2.99
CA SER A 22 -14.85 -9.40 -3.56
C SER A 22 -14.45 -10.84 -3.93
N ARG A 23 -14.27 -11.11 -5.22
CA ARG A 23 -13.94 -12.45 -5.71
C ARG A 23 -12.43 -12.64 -5.56
N ALA A 24 -12.01 -13.47 -4.61
CA ALA A 24 -10.61 -13.77 -4.39
C ALA A 24 -9.99 -14.38 -5.66
N THR A 25 -8.84 -13.86 -6.09
CA THR A 25 -8.14 -14.28 -7.31
C THR A 25 -7.01 -15.24 -6.96
N GLY A 26 -6.96 -16.40 -7.60
CA GLY A 26 -5.89 -17.39 -7.41
C GLY A 26 -4.60 -16.97 -8.11
N VAL A 27 -3.47 -17.04 -7.40
CA VAL A 27 -2.15 -16.59 -7.86
C VAL A 27 -1.02 -17.45 -7.25
N SER A 28 0.16 -17.40 -7.86
CA SER A 28 1.40 -17.90 -7.27
C SER A 28 2.16 -16.74 -6.64
N ILE A 29 2.32 -16.74 -5.32
CA ILE A 29 2.99 -15.66 -4.58
C ILE A 29 4.43 -16.02 -4.26
N THR A 30 5.36 -15.15 -4.62
CA THR A 30 6.81 -15.30 -4.42
C THR A 30 7.36 -14.33 -3.36
N PRO A 31 8.44 -14.69 -2.65
CA PRO A 31 9.07 -13.80 -1.69
C PRO A 31 9.93 -12.74 -2.39
N HIS A 32 9.81 -11.49 -1.95
CA HIS A 32 10.64 -10.36 -2.37
C HIS A 32 11.41 -9.81 -1.16
N ASP A 33 12.74 -9.90 -1.17
CA ASP A 33 13.55 -9.52 0.00
C ASP A 33 14.02 -8.06 -0.02
N MET A 34 13.92 -7.37 -1.15
CA MET A 34 14.31 -5.96 -1.28
C MET A 34 13.09 -5.03 -1.25
N TYR A 35 13.14 -3.95 -0.46
CA TYR A 35 12.11 -2.93 -0.53
C TYR A 35 12.29 -2.04 -1.75
N SER A 36 11.19 -1.79 -2.47
CA SER A 36 11.10 -0.80 -3.54
C SER A 36 9.67 -0.24 -3.65
N SER A 37 9.52 0.84 -4.43
CA SER A 37 8.22 1.41 -4.75
C SER A 37 8.26 2.15 -6.09
N SER A 38 7.46 1.69 -7.06
CA SER A 38 7.29 2.33 -8.36
C SER A 38 6.52 3.65 -8.32
N VAL A 39 5.84 3.94 -7.21
CA VAL A 39 5.05 5.18 -7.03
C VAL A 39 5.65 6.14 -6.00
N GLY A 40 6.86 5.84 -5.52
CA GLY A 40 7.60 6.73 -4.62
C GLY A 40 7.09 6.74 -3.19
N VAL A 41 6.49 5.64 -2.71
CA VAL A 41 6.21 5.48 -1.27
C VAL A 41 7.53 5.33 -0.51
N LEU A 42 7.62 5.94 0.67
CA LEU A 42 8.84 5.98 1.47
C LEU A 42 8.86 4.85 2.51
N GLY A 43 9.82 3.93 2.37
CA GLY A 43 9.98 2.74 3.20
C GLY A 43 10.19 3.07 4.68
N CYS A 44 10.92 4.15 4.97
CA CYS A 44 11.16 4.61 6.33
C CYS A 44 9.89 5.07 7.07
N LYS A 45 8.78 5.30 6.34
CA LYS A 45 7.50 5.76 6.86
C LYS A 45 6.40 4.69 6.81
N ILE A 46 6.73 3.45 6.46
CA ILE A 46 5.77 2.32 6.41
C ILE A 46 6.35 1.05 7.06
N ASN A 47 5.54 0.01 7.15
CA ASN A 47 6.00 -1.34 7.44
C ASN A 47 6.44 -2.05 6.15
N THR A 48 7.75 -2.06 5.88
CA THR A 48 8.33 -2.69 4.67
C THR A 48 8.23 -4.21 4.66
N ASP A 49 7.91 -4.84 5.79
CA ASP A 49 7.63 -6.28 5.90
C ASP A 49 6.23 -6.66 5.37
N ARG A 50 5.42 -5.67 4.94
CA ARG A 50 4.03 -5.85 4.49
C ARG A 50 3.74 -5.10 3.18
N VAL A 51 4.54 -5.38 2.14
CA VAL A 51 4.41 -4.77 0.81
C VAL A 51 4.09 -5.83 -0.24
N ALA A 52 3.32 -5.45 -1.26
CA ALA A 52 3.02 -6.25 -2.44
C ALA A 52 3.55 -5.57 -3.72
N TYR A 53 4.13 -6.37 -4.60
CA TYR A 53 4.78 -6.01 -5.86
C TYR A 53 4.06 -6.76 -7.00
N TRP A 54 3.05 -6.13 -7.60
CA TRP A 54 2.12 -6.80 -8.53
C TRP A 54 2.53 -6.61 -9.99
N PRO A 55 2.12 -7.49 -10.92
CA PRO A 55 2.46 -7.33 -12.34
C PRO A 55 1.67 -6.20 -13.03
N MET A 56 0.78 -5.55 -12.28
CA MET A 56 -0.11 -4.50 -12.77
C MET A 56 0.20 -3.15 -12.10
N PRO A 57 0.07 -2.03 -12.83
CA PRO A 57 0.31 -0.69 -12.30
C PRO A 57 -0.46 -0.41 -11.00
N VAL A 58 0.18 0.30 -10.09
CA VAL A 58 -0.45 0.78 -8.85
C VAL A 58 -1.48 1.85 -9.18
N ASP A 59 -2.67 1.75 -8.60
CA ASP A 59 -3.76 2.72 -8.78
C ASP A 59 -4.02 3.53 -7.50
N CYS A 60 -5.06 4.37 -7.52
CA CYS A 60 -5.34 5.37 -6.49
C CYS A 60 -6.27 4.89 -5.36
N ASN A 61 -6.81 3.68 -5.45
CA ASN A 61 -7.78 3.13 -4.49
C ASN A 61 -7.38 1.75 -3.95
N ASN A 62 -6.82 0.90 -4.80
CA ASN A 62 -6.50 -0.50 -4.55
C ASN A 62 -5.05 -0.63 -4.06
N ILE A 63 -4.66 0.23 -3.12
CA ILE A 63 -3.33 0.25 -2.51
C ILE A 63 -3.21 -0.74 -1.33
N CYS A 64 -4.29 -1.45 -0.99
CA CYS A 64 -4.32 -2.47 0.05
C CYS A 64 -4.87 -3.76 -0.53
N VAL A 65 -4.12 -4.84 -0.35
CA VAL A 65 -4.53 -6.18 -0.73
C VAL A 65 -4.42 -7.12 0.46
N LYS A 66 -5.35 -8.05 0.57
CA LYS A 66 -5.26 -9.16 1.51
C LYS A 66 -4.86 -10.41 0.75
N VAL A 67 -3.76 -11.04 1.15
CA VAL A 67 -3.28 -12.30 0.59
C VAL A 67 -3.53 -13.41 1.59
N THR A 68 -4.05 -14.54 1.13
CA THR A 68 -4.34 -15.72 1.95
C THR A 68 -3.68 -16.95 1.37
N ALA A 69 -2.92 -17.67 2.19
CA ALA A 69 -2.31 -18.96 1.85
C ALA A 69 -2.14 -19.80 3.12
N ASN A 70 -2.21 -21.13 2.99
CA ASN A 70 -2.01 -22.08 4.10
C ASN A 70 -2.84 -21.76 5.36
N GLY A 71 -4.08 -21.31 5.19
CA GLY A 71 -4.99 -20.94 6.29
C GLY A 71 -4.65 -19.64 7.02
N ARG A 72 -3.71 -18.83 6.50
CA ARG A 72 -3.29 -17.55 7.08
C ARG A 72 -3.53 -16.42 6.09
N SER A 73 -3.74 -15.21 6.61
CA SER A 73 -3.88 -14.01 5.80
C SER A 73 -2.98 -12.89 6.30
N VAL A 74 -2.57 -12.01 5.39
CA VAL A 74 -1.87 -10.75 5.67
C VAL A 74 -2.43 -9.65 4.78
N ASN A 75 -2.54 -8.44 5.34
CA ASN A 75 -2.78 -7.23 4.57
C ASN A 75 -1.44 -6.63 4.15
N LEU A 76 -1.38 -6.11 2.92
CA LEU A 76 -0.16 -5.63 2.28
C LEU A 76 -0.44 -4.33 1.53
N LEU A 77 0.50 -3.38 1.63
CA LEU A 77 0.51 -2.18 0.79
C LEU A 77 0.94 -2.55 -0.63
N ARG A 78 0.04 -2.40 -1.61
CA ARG A 78 0.33 -2.57 -3.04
C ARG A 78 0.83 -1.24 -3.59
N ILE A 79 2.15 -1.07 -3.58
CA ILE A 79 2.82 0.21 -3.86
C ILE A 79 3.99 0.06 -4.84
N ASP A 80 4.13 -1.13 -5.42
CA ASP A 80 5.14 -1.40 -6.42
C ASP A 80 4.63 -2.32 -7.51
N THR A 81 5.34 -2.30 -8.62
CA THR A 81 5.08 -3.13 -9.79
C THR A 81 6.23 -4.11 -9.97
N SER A 82 5.92 -5.38 -10.13
CA SER A 82 6.90 -6.41 -10.48
C SER A 82 7.10 -6.48 -11.99
N GLY A 83 8.15 -7.19 -12.42
CA GLY A 83 8.38 -7.53 -13.83
C GLY A 83 7.46 -8.63 -14.40
N GLY A 84 6.35 -8.97 -13.74
CA GLY A 84 5.40 -10.00 -14.19
C GLY A 84 4.97 -11.03 -13.14
N ALA A 85 5.56 -11.00 -11.94
CA ALA A 85 5.24 -11.90 -10.84
C ALA A 85 4.27 -11.28 -9.81
N TYR A 86 3.70 -12.09 -8.94
CA TYR A 86 2.99 -11.58 -7.77
C TYR A 86 3.91 -11.76 -6.56
N ASP A 87 4.70 -10.73 -6.24
CA ASP A 87 5.64 -10.83 -5.12
C ASP A 87 5.12 -10.09 -3.89
N ILE A 88 5.50 -10.56 -2.71
CA ILE A 88 5.25 -9.86 -1.45
C ILE A 88 6.52 -9.85 -0.61
N SER A 89 6.63 -8.91 0.33
CA SER A 89 7.78 -8.83 1.24
C SER A 89 8.10 -10.21 1.83
N TYR A 90 9.39 -10.55 1.88
CA TYR A 90 9.85 -11.88 2.30
C TYR A 90 9.29 -12.27 3.67
N ASP A 91 9.19 -11.34 4.62
CA ASP A 91 8.55 -11.60 5.92
C ASP A 91 7.09 -12.05 5.80
N ALA A 92 6.30 -11.36 4.98
CA ALA A 92 4.90 -11.69 4.75
C ALA A 92 4.75 -13.07 4.10
N TRP A 93 5.57 -13.36 3.09
CA TRP A 93 5.62 -14.68 2.47
C TRP A 93 6.01 -15.76 3.48
N ASN A 94 7.06 -15.53 4.27
CA ASN A 94 7.54 -16.47 5.28
C ASN A 94 6.48 -16.74 6.34
N TYR A 95 5.73 -15.72 6.76
CA TYR A 95 4.61 -15.86 7.68
C TYR A 95 3.48 -16.71 7.10
N LEU A 96 3.13 -16.52 5.83
CA LEU A 96 2.12 -17.35 5.17
C LEU A 96 2.54 -18.83 5.08
N VAL A 97 3.84 -19.10 4.87
CA VAL A 97 4.37 -20.47 4.82
C VAL A 97 4.49 -21.10 6.20
N THR A 98 5.11 -20.40 7.14
CA THR A 98 5.59 -21.00 8.41
C THR A 98 4.76 -20.61 9.63
N GLY A 99 3.96 -19.54 9.53
CA GLY A 99 3.31 -18.89 10.67
C GLY A 99 4.23 -18.00 11.51
N GLN A 100 5.47 -17.77 11.08
CA GLN A 100 6.48 -16.98 11.82
C GLN A 100 7.12 -15.93 10.93
N SER A 101 7.62 -14.85 11.54
CA SER A 101 8.44 -13.85 10.84
C SER A 101 9.71 -14.49 10.25
N ALA A 102 10.16 -13.98 9.10
CA ALA A 102 11.43 -14.38 8.49
C ALA A 102 12.63 -14.06 9.40
N THR A 103 12.52 -13.08 10.30
CA THR A 103 13.58 -12.78 11.29
C THR A 103 13.65 -13.80 12.43
N VAL A 104 12.60 -14.59 12.61
CA VAL A 104 12.48 -15.59 13.70
C VAL A 104 12.74 -17.00 13.17
N LYS A 105 12.08 -17.37 12.07
CA LYS A 105 12.21 -18.68 11.43
C LYS A 105 12.28 -18.50 9.91
N PRO A 106 13.43 -18.05 9.38
CA PRO A 106 13.59 -17.88 7.94
C PRO A 106 13.48 -19.24 7.24
N THR A 107 12.67 -19.29 6.18
CA THR A 107 12.60 -20.43 5.26
C THR A 107 12.91 -19.98 3.84
N GLN A 108 13.42 -20.91 3.04
CA GLN A 108 13.61 -20.74 1.61
C GLN A 108 12.48 -21.48 0.86
N GLY A 109 12.24 -21.07 -0.38
CA GLY A 109 11.21 -21.59 -1.27
C GLY A 109 11.00 -20.71 -2.49
N GLY A 110 9.79 -20.73 -3.05
CA GLY A 110 9.41 -19.93 -4.21
C GLY A 110 7.92 -19.68 -4.23
N GLY A 111 7.30 -19.76 -5.40
CA GLY A 111 5.87 -19.55 -5.57
C GLY A 111 5.03 -20.47 -4.69
N ILE A 112 4.10 -19.90 -3.92
CA ILE A 112 3.07 -20.62 -3.18
C ILE A 112 1.69 -20.33 -3.76
N SER A 113 0.83 -21.35 -3.81
CA SER A 113 -0.57 -21.15 -4.19
C SER A 113 -1.26 -20.29 -3.13
N ALA A 114 -1.82 -19.17 -3.56
CA ALA A 114 -2.51 -18.22 -2.70
C ALA A 114 -3.73 -17.65 -3.41
N THR A 115 -4.57 -16.98 -2.63
CA THR A 115 -5.56 -16.06 -3.17
C THR A 115 -5.28 -14.65 -2.70
N TYR A 116 -5.62 -13.66 -3.52
CA TYR A 116 -5.64 -12.28 -3.08
C TYR A 116 -6.98 -11.61 -3.36
N GLU A 117 -7.29 -10.62 -2.55
CA GLU A 117 -8.39 -9.69 -2.78
C GLU A 117 -7.93 -8.26 -2.56
N THR A 118 -8.42 -7.35 -3.40
CA THR A 118 -8.33 -5.92 -3.12
C THR A 118 -9.31 -5.60 -2.01
N VAL A 119 -8.83 -4.97 -0.94
CA VAL A 119 -9.65 -4.54 0.19
C VAL A 119 -9.63 -3.01 0.30
N SER A 120 -10.46 -2.45 1.18
CA SER A 120 -10.39 -1.01 1.47
C SER A 120 -8.97 -0.63 1.89
N ALA A 121 -8.44 0.46 1.34
CA ALA A 121 -7.15 1.02 1.71
C ALA A 121 -7.03 1.30 3.22
N ASP A 122 -8.16 1.55 3.90
CA ASP A 122 -8.18 1.75 5.35
C ASP A 122 -7.74 0.51 6.14
N GLN A 123 -7.85 -0.69 5.58
CA GLN A 123 -7.38 -1.93 6.21
C GLN A 123 -5.85 -2.08 6.25
N CYS A 124 -5.11 -1.16 5.59
CA CYS A 124 -3.66 -1.08 5.62
C CYS A 124 -3.15 0.17 6.36
N ARG A 125 -4.02 0.93 7.04
CA ARG A 125 -3.61 2.16 7.75
C ARG A 125 -2.55 1.92 8.81
N ASP A 126 -2.65 0.81 9.53
CA ASP A 126 -1.68 0.38 10.55
C ASP A 126 -0.28 0.09 9.96
N LEU A 127 -0.19 -0.16 8.66
CA LEU A 127 1.08 -0.31 7.94
C LEU A 127 1.76 1.02 7.62
N ILE A 128 1.07 2.15 7.79
CA ILE A 128 1.57 3.49 7.48
C ILE A 128 1.88 4.25 8.78
N ARG A 129 3.11 4.75 8.93
CA ARG A 129 3.61 5.33 10.19
C ARG A 129 3.57 6.86 10.24
N THR A 130 3.00 7.50 9.22
CA THR A 130 2.84 8.97 9.20
C THR A 130 1.69 9.44 10.10
N PRO A 131 1.65 10.73 10.47
CA PRO A 131 0.49 11.31 11.13
C PRO A 131 -0.80 11.08 10.33
N GLY A 132 -1.81 10.50 10.99
CA GLY A 132 -3.09 10.18 10.36
C GLY A 132 -3.02 9.06 9.32
N ASN A 133 -1.93 8.27 9.30
CA ASN A 133 -1.70 7.14 8.39
C ASN A 133 -1.87 7.51 6.90
N LYS A 134 -1.44 8.72 6.53
CA LYS A 134 -1.44 9.21 5.15
C LYS A 134 -0.29 8.61 4.36
N LEU A 135 -0.53 8.18 3.13
CA LEU A 135 0.47 7.55 2.27
C LEU A 135 1.72 8.47 2.11
N PRO A 136 2.90 8.06 2.59
CA PRO A 136 4.10 8.88 2.56
C PRO A 136 4.74 8.83 1.18
N LEU A 137 4.67 9.92 0.45
CA LEU A 137 5.15 10.02 -0.92
C LEU A 137 6.38 10.94 -1.03
N SER A 138 7.34 10.55 -1.86
CA SER A 138 8.48 11.41 -2.22
C SER A 138 8.01 12.58 -3.07
N GLY A 139 8.14 13.80 -2.56
CA GLY A 139 7.78 15.01 -3.32
C GLY A 139 8.58 15.18 -4.62
N ALA A 140 9.76 14.57 -4.72
CA ALA A 140 10.59 14.62 -5.91
C ALA A 140 10.22 13.54 -6.94
N ASN A 141 9.81 12.34 -6.49
CA ASN A 141 9.70 11.17 -7.36
C ASN A 141 8.30 10.55 -7.46
N SER A 142 7.29 11.04 -6.72
CA SER A 142 5.92 10.51 -6.78
C SER A 142 4.94 11.35 -7.60
N MET A 143 5.37 12.51 -8.13
CA MET A 143 4.43 13.55 -8.57
C MET A 143 3.52 13.11 -9.72
N ASN A 144 4.00 12.28 -10.64
CA ASN A 144 3.17 11.74 -11.74
C ASN A 144 2.05 10.84 -11.21
N TYR A 145 2.36 9.96 -10.26
CA TYR A 145 1.37 9.10 -9.61
C TYR A 145 0.36 9.95 -8.82
N LEU A 146 0.86 10.86 -7.98
CA LEU A 146 0.00 11.71 -7.16
C LEU A 146 -0.91 12.58 -8.02
N ALA A 147 -0.40 13.21 -9.08
CA ALA A 147 -1.19 14.00 -10.02
C ALA A 147 -2.33 13.19 -10.64
N SER A 148 -2.05 11.94 -11.06
CA SER A 148 -3.08 11.03 -11.59
C SER A 148 -4.17 10.72 -10.57
N CYS A 149 -3.80 10.59 -9.29
CA CYS A 149 -4.75 10.39 -8.21
C CYS A 149 -5.52 11.65 -7.83
N LEU A 150 -4.88 12.83 -7.84
CA LEU A 150 -5.54 14.10 -7.57
C LEU A 150 -6.56 14.47 -8.66
N ASN A 151 -6.36 14.00 -9.90
CA ASN A 151 -7.38 14.06 -10.96
C ASN A 151 -8.59 13.15 -10.71
N GLN A 152 -8.50 12.26 -9.72
CA GLN A 152 -9.58 11.43 -9.21
C GLN A 152 -9.85 11.83 -7.74
N PRO A 153 -10.47 13.00 -7.49
CA PRO A 153 -10.55 13.60 -6.15
C PRO A 153 -11.32 12.74 -5.13
N SER A 154 -12.14 11.79 -5.60
CA SER A 154 -12.83 10.84 -4.74
C SER A 154 -11.93 9.68 -4.26
N SER A 155 -10.79 9.47 -4.90
CA SER A 155 -9.88 8.35 -4.61
C SER A 155 -9.29 8.43 -3.20
N TRP A 156 -8.92 7.27 -2.65
CA TRP A 156 -8.36 7.21 -1.31
C TRP A 156 -7.03 7.97 -1.23
N VAL A 157 -6.16 7.81 -2.22
CA VAL A 157 -4.84 8.47 -2.24
C VAL A 157 -4.97 9.98 -2.33
N ALA A 158 -5.87 10.52 -3.15
CA ALA A 158 -6.11 11.97 -3.24
C ALA A 158 -6.49 12.61 -1.89
N LYS A 159 -7.15 11.84 -1.03
CA LYS A 159 -7.60 12.28 0.30
C LYS A 159 -6.60 11.97 1.42
N ASN A 160 -5.67 11.04 1.19
CA ASN A 160 -4.83 10.45 2.24
C ASN A 160 -3.36 10.31 1.81
N TYR A 161 -2.74 11.41 1.38
CA TYR A 161 -1.31 11.46 1.09
C TYR A 161 -0.58 12.48 1.96
N GLN A 162 0.72 12.26 2.15
CA GLN A 162 1.63 13.22 2.77
C GLN A 162 2.91 13.26 1.94
N LEU A 163 3.31 14.43 1.47
CA LEU A 163 4.55 14.60 0.73
C LEU A 163 5.71 14.86 1.70
N TYR A 164 6.87 14.31 1.35
CA TYR A 164 8.13 14.51 2.06
C TYR A 164 9.26 14.87 1.09
N ASN A 165 10.23 15.67 1.56
CA ASN A 165 11.44 16.01 0.79
C ASN A 165 12.52 14.90 0.89
N ILE A 166 12.08 13.64 0.86
CA ILE A 166 12.97 12.48 0.83
C ILE A 166 13.08 12.02 -0.62
N LEU A 167 14.31 11.92 -1.11
CA LEU A 167 14.59 11.74 -2.52
C LEU A 167 14.25 10.32 -2.97
N ASN A 168 14.60 9.27 -2.24
CA ASN A 168 14.43 7.90 -2.73
C ASN A 168 13.58 7.01 -1.80
N PRO A 169 12.93 5.94 -2.34
CA PRO A 169 12.04 5.07 -1.56
C PRO A 169 12.71 4.42 -0.34
N VAL A 170 13.99 4.05 -0.44
CA VAL A 170 14.76 3.44 0.67
C VAL A 170 15.26 4.47 1.70
N CYS A 171 14.92 5.75 1.54
CA CYS A 171 15.20 6.83 2.48
C CYS A 171 16.68 7.05 2.83
N THR A 172 17.57 6.92 1.85
CA THR A 172 19.01 7.18 2.04
C THR A 172 19.43 8.60 1.65
N TRP A 173 18.56 9.33 0.96
CA TRP A 173 18.82 10.69 0.48
C TRP A 173 17.63 11.64 0.70
N GLY A 174 17.92 12.90 1.02
CA GLY A 174 16.96 14.00 1.18
C GLY A 174 16.90 14.57 2.60
N TYR A 175 15.82 15.29 2.87
CA TYR A 175 15.49 15.89 4.15
C TYR A 175 14.20 15.28 4.70
N ASP A 176 14.21 14.91 5.99
CA ASP A 176 13.00 14.41 6.67
C ASP A 176 12.06 15.56 7.05
N GLU A 177 11.40 16.13 6.06
CA GLU A 177 10.49 17.26 6.22
C GLU A 177 9.25 17.08 5.35
N THR A 178 8.12 17.56 5.85
CA THR A 178 6.86 17.53 5.11
C THR A 178 6.82 18.65 4.08
N CYS A 179 6.24 18.36 2.92
CA CYS A 179 6.01 19.35 1.86
C CYS A 179 4.52 19.60 1.66
N THR A 180 4.19 20.71 1.02
CA THR A 180 2.84 21.07 0.58
C THR A 180 2.75 21.08 -0.94
N LEU A 181 1.53 21.00 -1.47
CA LEU A 181 1.27 21.02 -2.90
C LEU A 181 0.05 21.90 -3.19
N ASN A 182 0.22 22.87 -4.09
CA ASN A 182 -0.90 23.69 -4.57
C ASN A 182 -1.46 23.13 -5.88
N TRP A 183 -2.26 22.06 -5.78
CA TRP A 183 -2.90 21.42 -6.93
C TRP A 183 -4.23 22.09 -7.30
N PRO A 184 -4.58 22.28 -8.59
CA PRO A 184 -3.83 21.90 -9.80
C PRO A 184 -2.89 22.99 -10.34
N SER A 185 -2.68 24.09 -9.61
CA SER A 185 -1.87 25.22 -10.09
C SER A 185 -0.37 24.93 -10.22
N GLN A 186 0.13 23.92 -9.50
CA GLN A 186 1.52 23.50 -9.47
C GLN A 186 1.62 21.98 -9.52
N ASN A 187 2.65 21.48 -10.21
CA ASN A 187 2.97 20.06 -10.36
C ASN A 187 4.22 19.64 -9.55
N GLN A 188 4.76 20.53 -8.72
CA GLN A 188 5.90 20.28 -7.84
C GLN A 188 5.54 20.61 -6.40
N ALA A 189 6.05 19.81 -5.46
CA ALA A 189 5.88 20.05 -4.03
C ALA A 189 6.72 21.25 -3.57
N THR A 190 6.20 22.05 -2.65
CA THR A 190 6.95 23.09 -1.93
C THR A 190 7.41 22.54 -0.59
N CYS A 191 8.72 22.56 -0.34
CA CYS A 191 9.36 22.03 0.86
C CYS A 191 10.24 23.11 1.51
N PRO A 192 10.55 23.00 2.82
CA PRO A 192 11.45 23.95 3.50
C PRO A 192 12.85 24.02 2.88
N HIS A 193 13.44 22.88 2.51
CA HIS A 193 14.66 22.82 1.72
C HIS A 193 14.33 22.64 0.23
N GLN A 194 15.30 22.95 -0.64
CA GLN A 194 15.17 22.70 -2.06
C GLN A 194 14.81 21.23 -2.33
N LEU A 195 13.80 21.02 -3.17
CA LEU A 195 13.33 19.70 -3.54
C LEU A 195 14.41 18.92 -4.31
N GLY A 196 14.59 17.65 -3.97
CA GLY A 196 15.43 16.73 -4.72
C GLY A 196 16.94 16.83 -4.44
N VAL A 197 17.35 17.56 -3.40
CA VAL A 197 18.75 17.63 -2.98
C VAL A 197 19.19 16.28 -2.39
N PRO A 198 20.29 15.67 -2.87
CA PRO A 198 20.78 14.38 -2.37
C PRO A 198 21.61 14.56 -1.09
N ASN A 199 20.98 15.09 -0.04
CA ASN A 199 21.60 15.17 1.29
C ASN A 199 21.58 13.76 1.94
N PRO A 200 22.70 13.21 2.46
CA PRO A 200 22.69 11.92 3.12
C PRO A 200 21.67 11.87 4.27
N LEU A 201 20.80 10.87 4.25
CA LEU A 201 19.77 10.65 5.27
C LEU A 201 20.04 9.31 5.97
N THR A 202 20.52 9.38 7.21
CA THR A 202 20.94 8.20 8.00
C THR A 202 20.08 7.96 9.24
N SER A 203 19.19 8.91 9.59
CA SER A 203 18.39 8.87 10.82
C SER A 203 17.21 7.88 10.77
N GLN A 204 16.83 7.42 9.59
CA GLN A 204 15.64 6.57 9.38
C GLN A 204 15.90 5.44 8.37
N PRO A 205 16.82 4.52 8.69
CA PRO A 205 17.22 3.46 7.78
C PRO A 205 16.06 2.51 7.45
N VAL A 206 15.99 2.11 6.19
CA VAL A 206 15.14 1.00 5.73
C VAL A 206 15.94 -0.29 5.75
N TYR A 207 15.32 -1.35 6.26
CA TYR A 207 15.94 -2.68 6.31
C TYR A 207 15.18 -3.67 5.44
N ASN A 208 15.96 -4.45 4.71
CA ASN A 208 15.54 -5.67 4.05
C ASN A 208 15.82 -6.86 4.97
N ILE A 209 15.09 -7.96 4.82
CA ILE A 209 15.43 -9.23 5.47
C ILE A 209 16.09 -10.09 4.41
N GLN A 210 17.40 -10.28 4.51
CA GLN A 210 18.18 -11.07 3.54
C GLN A 210 17.59 -12.48 3.43
N TYR A 211 17.22 -12.85 2.21
CA TYR A 211 16.49 -14.08 1.91
C TYR A 211 17.14 -15.33 2.52
N GLY A 212 16.33 -16.16 3.17
CA GLY A 212 16.76 -17.43 3.76
C GLY A 212 17.62 -17.33 5.02
N THR A 213 18.01 -16.12 5.46
CA THR A 213 18.92 -15.94 6.60
C THR A 213 18.25 -15.32 7.82
N GLY A 214 17.17 -14.55 7.62
CA GLY A 214 16.51 -13.76 8.66
C GLY A 214 17.29 -12.52 9.10
N LYS A 215 18.47 -12.26 8.52
CA LYS A 215 19.31 -11.10 8.86
C LYS A 215 18.74 -9.82 8.26
N LYS A 216 18.64 -8.77 9.07
CA LYS A 216 18.34 -7.43 8.59
C LYS A 216 19.57 -6.82 7.94
N VAL A 217 19.43 -6.35 6.71
CA VAL A 217 20.47 -5.65 5.94
C VAL A 217 19.92 -4.29 5.49
N LEU A 218 20.78 -3.27 5.45
CA LEU A 218 20.36 -1.95 4.97
C LEU A 218 19.89 -2.07 3.53
N ALA A 219 18.72 -1.48 3.23
CA ALA A 219 18.26 -1.32 1.86
C ALA A 219 19.13 -0.28 1.15
N GLN A 220 19.42 -0.52 -0.13
CA GLN A 220 20.27 0.32 -0.97
C GLN A 220 19.50 0.81 -2.19
#